data_AF-E0XX76-F1
#
_entry.id   AF-E0XX76-F1
#
_cell.length_a   1.000
_cell.length_b   1.000
_cell.length_c   1.000
_cell.angle_alpha   90.00
_cell.angle_beta   90.00
_cell.angle_gamma   90.00
#
_symmetry.space_group_name_H-M   'P 1'
#
loop_
_entity.id
_entity.type
_entity.pdbx_description
1 polymer ?
#
loop_
_entity_poly.entity_id
_entity_poly.type
_entity_poly.pdbx_seq_one_letter_code
_entity_poly.pdbx_strand_id
1 'polypeptide(L)'
;MSAELARWLAPADDFAPDILLRRQNNKSQAGISRVQCQKNLPDVFSVAPESRGKLSGRTVMLIDDVMATGATLNAATVCLLATVSGLIHGLV
;
A
#
# COMPACT_ATOMS: atom_id res chain seq x y z
N MET A 1 -5.91 -5.35 -11.21
CA MET A 1 -5.19 -4.95 -12.43
C MET A 1 -3.75 -4.56 -12.06
N SER A 2 -3.54 -3.73 -11.04
CA SER A 2 -2.22 -3.46 -10.41
C SER A 2 -1.43 -4.69 -9.95
N ALA A 3 -2.08 -5.67 -9.31
CA ALA A 3 -1.41 -6.91 -8.85
C ALA A 3 -0.81 -7.72 -10.00
N GLU A 4 -1.44 -7.70 -11.18
CA GLU A 4 -0.95 -8.43 -12.34
C GLU A 4 0.28 -7.72 -12.94
N LEU A 5 0.26 -6.39 -13.03
CA LEU A 5 1.43 -5.60 -13.42
C LEU A 5 2.61 -5.82 -12.46
N ALA A 6 2.33 -5.83 -11.16
CA ALA A 6 3.33 -6.11 -10.14
C ALA A 6 3.96 -7.50 -10.29
N ARG A 7 3.17 -8.51 -10.65
CA ARG A 7 3.65 -9.87 -10.93
C ARG A 7 4.60 -9.93 -12.13
N TRP A 8 4.39 -9.10 -13.15
CA TRP A 8 5.29 -9.01 -14.31
C TRP A 8 6.58 -8.25 -14.02
N LEU A 9 6.54 -7.27 -13.12
CA LEU A 9 7.69 -6.42 -12.78
C LEU A 9 8.56 -7.02 -11.65
N ALA A 10 7.98 -7.84 -10.78
CA ALA A 10 8.69 -8.46 -9.67
C ALA A 10 9.51 -9.67 -10.14
N PRO A 11 10.74 -9.86 -9.62
CA PRO A 11 11.37 -11.17 -9.60
C PRO A 11 10.41 -12.19 -8.96
N ALA A 12 10.42 -13.44 -9.45
CA ALA A 12 9.39 -14.43 -9.13
C ALA A 12 9.10 -14.62 -7.62
N ASP A 13 10.11 -14.45 -6.77
CA ASP A 13 10.00 -14.64 -5.31
C ASP A 13 9.65 -13.38 -4.51
N ASP A 14 9.65 -12.20 -5.14
CA ASP A 14 9.44 -10.91 -4.47
C ASP A 14 8.02 -10.36 -4.67
N PHE A 15 7.18 -11.07 -5.42
CA PHE A 15 5.77 -10.70 -5.60
C PHE A 15 4.94 -11.09 -4.37
N ALA A 16 4.42 -10.09 -3.65
CA ALA A 16 3.71 -10.32 -2.39
C ALA A 16 2.42 -9.46 -2.29
N PRO A 17 1.37 -9.80 -3.04
CA PRO A 17 0.14 -9.00 -3.12
C PRO A 17 -0.68 -9.03 -1.80
N ASP A 18 -0.50 -10.07 -0.99
CA ASP A 18 -1.31 -10.31 0.22
C ASP A 18 -0.71 -9.70 1.50
N ILE A 19 0.39 -8.93 1.39
CA ILE A 19 1.03 -8.29 2.54
C ILE A 19 0.11 -7.21 3.16
N LEU A 20 -0.57 -6.43 2.32
CA LEU A 20 -1.45 -5.36 2.76
C LEU A 20 -2.90 -5.82 2.72
N LEU A 21 -3.49 -5.97 3.90
CA LEU A 21 -4.90 -6.26 4.07
C LEU A 21 -5.66 -4.94 4.16
N ARG A 22 -6.75 -4.82 3.40
CA ARG A 22 -7.66 -3.68 3.49
C ARG A 22 -8.67 -3.94 4.60
N ARG A 23 -8.68 -3.10 5.64
CA ARG A 23 -9.58 -3.25 6.80
C ARG A 23 -10.93 -2.57 6.62
N GLN A 24 -10.96 -1.46 5.87
CA GLN A 24 -12.18 -0.70 5.62
C GLN A 24 -12.33 -0.37 4.14
N ASN A 25 -13.55 -0.54 3.63
CA ASN A 25 -13.96 0.07 2.38
C ASN A 25 -14.37 1.50 2.70
N ASN A 26 -13.46 2.46 2.54
CA ASN A 26 -13.81 3.87 2.70
C ASN A 26 -15.01 4.20 1.82
N LYS A 27 -15.98 4.92 2.39
CA LYS A 27 -17.07 5.54 1.61
C LYS A 27 -16.44 6.42 0.52
N SER A 28 -17.09 6.45 -0.64
CA SER A 28 -16.68 7.22 -1.82
C SER A 28 -16.11 8.60 -1.45
N GLN A 29 -14.91 8.90 -1.92
CA GLN A 29 -14.21 10.17 -1.70
C GLN A 29 -14.57 11.25 -2.73
N ALA A 30 -15.63 11.03 -3.51
CA ALA A 30 -16.12 12.04 -4.46
C ALA A 30 -16.55 13.30 -3.70
N GLY A 31 -15.86 14.41 -3.96
CA GLY A 31 -16.23 15.75 -3.45
C GLY A 31 -15.57 16.19 -2.15
N ILE A 32 -14.64 15.42 -1.56
CA ILE A 32 -13.88 15.85 -0.36
C ILE A 32 -12.45 16.29 -0.69
N SER A 33 -11.99 17.36 -0.03
CA SER A 33 -10.70 18.00 -0.30
C SER A 33 -9.51 17.09 0.02
N ARG A 34 -8.36 17.33 -0.60
CA ARG A 34 -7.10 16.58 -0.39
C ARG A 34 -6.72 16.47 1.10
N VAL A 35 -6.93 17.54 1.87
CA VAL A 35 -6.68 17.57 3.32
C VAL A 35 -7.67 16.69 4.09
N GLN A 36 -8.93 16.64 3.66
CA GLN A 36 -9.97 15.80 4.26
C GLN A 36 -9.73 14.32 3.96
N CYS A 37 -9.30 13.98 2.74
CA CYS A 37 -8.87 12.64 2.39
C CYS A 37 -7.73 12.20 3.32
N GLN A 38 -6.70 13.03 3.48
CA GLN A 38 -5.53 12.75 4.33
C GLN A 38 -5.88 12.41 5.80
N LYS A 39 -6.97 12.98 6.34
CA LYS A 39 -7.44 12.75 7.72
C LYS A 39 -8.26 11.47 7.89
N ASN A 40 -8.86 10.94 6.82
CA ASN A 40 -9.69 9.72 6.83
C ASN A 40 -8.87 8.43 6.53
N LEU A 41 -7.54 8.52 6.56
CA LEU A 41 -6.62 7.43 6.23
C LEU A 41 -6.17 6.50 7.37
N PRO A 42 -6.13 6.88 8.66
CA PRO A 42 -5.69 5.92 9.68
C PRO A 42 -6.68 4.75 9.69
N ASP A 43 -6.15 3.53 9.63
CA ASP A 43 -6.85 2.24 9.61
C ASP A 43 -7.47 1.73 8.30
N VAL A 44 -7.15 2.30 7.13
CA VAL A 44 -7.57 1.69 5.84
C VAL A 44 -6.86 0.36 5.57
N PHE A 45 -5.57 0.28 5.94
CA PHE A 45 -4.70 -0.86 5.69
C PHE A 45 -4.09 -1.41 6.98
N SER A 46 -3.78 -2.71 6.96
CA SER A 46 -2.96 -3.40 7.95
C SER A 46 -2.03 -4.39 7.28
N VAL A 47 -0.83 -4.59 7.84
CA VAL A 47 0.06 -5.67 7.42
C VAL A 47 -0.46 -7.02 7.93
N ALA A 48 -0.55 -8.01 7.04
CA ALA A 48 -0.87 -9.39 7.35
C ALA A 48 0.11 -9.93 8.42
N PRO A 49 -0.37 -10.47 9.57
CA PRO A 49 0.49 -10.87 10.68
C PRO A 49 1.64 -11.83 10.28
N GLU A 50 1.33 -12.80 9.44
CA GLU A 50 2.25 -13.81 8.89
C GLU A 50 3.32 -13.22 7.95
N SER A 51 3.06 -12.04 7.40
CA SER A 51 3.96 -11.36 6.47
C SER A 51 4.93 -10.39 7.16
N ARG A 52 4.71 -10.06 8.45
CA ARG A 52 5.59 -9.11 9.18
C ARG A 52 7.04 -9.56 9.20
N GLY A 53 7.29 -10.86 9.39
CA GLY A 53 8.65 -11.41 9.40
C GLY A 53 9.36 -11.27 8.04
N LYS A 54 8.60 -11.21 6.94
CA LYS A 54 9.14 -11.08 5.57
C LYS A 54 9.56 -9.65 5.24
N LEU A 55 9.09 -8.65 5.99
CA LEU A 55 9.29 -7.23 5.71
C LEU A 55 10.52 -6.63 6.40
N SER A 56 11.07 -7.29 7.42
CA SER A 56 12.21 -6.79 8.16
C SER A 56 13.45 -6.67 7.25
N GLY A 57 14.06 -5.49 7.23
CA GLY A 57 15.26 -5.21 6.41
C GLY A 57 15.03 -5.23 4.89
N ARG A 58 13.79 -5.33 4.41
CA ARG A 58 13.48 -5.31 2.97
C ARG A 58 13.13 -3.90 2.50
N THR A 59 13.48 -3.63 1.24
CA THR A 59 12.92 -2.51 0.48
C THR A 59 11.61 -2.97 -0.16
N VAL A 60 10.57 -2.14 -0.10
CA VAL A 60 9.24 -2.47 -0.62
C VAL A 60 8.87 -1.54 -1.78
N MET A 61 8.31 -2.08 -2.85
CA MET A 61 7.74 -1.31 -3.95
C MET A 61 6.23 -1.48 -3.98
N LEU A 62 5.51 -0.39 -3.78
CA LEU A 62 4.06 -0.31 -3.94
C LEU A 62 3.73 -0.01 -5.40
N ILE A 63 2.79 -0.76 -5.97
CA ILE A 63 2.33 -0.58 -7.35
C ILE A 63 0.83 -0.38 -7.31
N ASP A 64 0.37 0.74 -7.86
CA ASP A 64 -1.05 1.04 -8.08
C ASP A 64 -1.27 1.26 -9.59
N ASP A 65 -2.48 1.03 -10.10
CA ASP A 65 -2.76 1.13 -11.55
C ASP A 65 -3.42 2.45 -11.96
N VAL A 66 -3.91 3.22 -10.98
CA VAL A 66 -4.57 4.50 -11.21
C VAL A 66 -4.10 5.54 -10.21
N MET A 67 -3.50 6.62 -10.71
CA MET A 67 -3.17 7.78 -9.89
C MET A 67 -4.36 8.75 -9.83
N ALA A 68 -5.08 8.72 -8.71
CA ALA A 68 -6.05 9.77 -8.37
C ALA A 68 -5.41 10.82 -7.46
N THR A 69 -5.76 10.87 -6.18
CA THR A 69 -5.22 11.82 -5.20
C THR A 69 -3.92 11.34 -4.53
N GLY A 70 -3.45 10.13 -4.86
CA GLY A 70 -2.37 9.45 -4.15
C GLY A 70 -2.74 8.98 -2.74
N ALA A 71 -4.01 9.12 -2.32
CA ALA A 71 -4.47 8.76 -0.99
C ALA A 71 -4.25 7.26 -0.69
N THR A 72 -4.56 6.37 -1.62
CA THR A 72 -4.38 4.92 -1.44
C THR A 72 -2.93 4.56 -1.19
N LEU A 73 -2.02 5.00 -2.07
CA LEU A 73 -0.59 4.73 -1.98
C LEU A 73 0.04 5.33 -0.72
N ASN A 74 -0.38 6.53 -0.32
CA ASN A 74 0.07 7.15 0.91
C ASN A 74 -0.39 6.35 2.15
N ALA A 75 -1.65 5.92 2.20
CA ALA A 75 -2.17 5.09 3.30
C ALA A 75 -1.40 3.76 3.44
N ALA A 76 -1.15 3.11 2.30
CA ALA A 76 -0.37 1.88 2.23
C ALA A 76 1.08 2.10 2.72
N THR A 77 1.71 3.20 2.30
CA THR A 77 3.07 3.59 2.72
C THR A 77 3.12 3.79 4.23
N VAL A 78 2.20 4.59 4.80
CA VAL A 78 2.13 4.84 6.24
C VAL A 78 1.94 3.54 7.04
N CYS A 79 1.11 2.62 6.54
CA CYS A 79 0.92 1.31 7.16
C CYS A 79 2.23 0.49 7.20
N LEU A 80 3.00 0.52 6.11
CA LEU A 80 4.26 -0.23 5.99
C LEU A 80 5.41 0.36 6.81
N LEU A 81 5.47 1.68 6.98
CA LEU A 81 6.53 2.35 7.77
C LEU A 81 6.62 1.86 9.22
N ALA A 82 5.53 1.33 9.78
CA ALA A 82 5.54 0.75 11.13
C ALA A 82 6.20 -0.64 11.22
N THR A 83 6.43 -1.31 10.08
CA THR A 83 6.90 -2.71 10.02
C THR A 83 8.17 -2.88 9.18
N VAL A 84 8.31 -2.10 8.11
CA VAL A 84 9.43 -2.13 7.17
C VAL A 84 10.57 -1.28 7.72
N SER A 85 11.79 -1.80 7.68
CA SER A 85 13.01 -1.06 8.07
C SER A 85 13.82 -0.53 6.87
N GLY A 86 13.47 -0.93 5.65
CA GLY A 86 14.09 -0.46 4.41
C GLY A 86 13.32 0.69 3.73
N LEU A 87 13.69 0.99 2.48
CA LEU A 87 13.04 2.02 1.68
C LEU A 87 11.65 1.56 1.21
N ILE A 88 10.75 2.52 1.00
CA ILE A 88 9.46 2.29 0.37
C ILE A 88 9.38 3.16 -0.89
N HIS A 89 9.22 2.52 -2.05
CA HIS A 89 9.01 3.17 -3.34
C HIS A 89 7.55 3.02 -3.78
N GLY A 90 7.06 3.96 -4.58
CA GLY A 90 5.73 3.91 -5.17
C GLY A 90 5.78 4.11 -6.67
N LEU A 91 5.12 3.22 -7.41
CA LEU A 91 4.89 3.32 -8.85
C LEU A 91 3.38 3.35 -9.10
N VAL A 92 2.96 4.24 -10.00
CA VAL A 92 1.57 4.39 -10.44
C VAL A 92 1.52 4.53 -11.95
#